data_AF-A0A938TRV8-F1
#
_entry.id   AF-A0A938TRV8-F1
#
_cell.length_a   1.000
_cell.length_b   1.000
_cell.length_c   1.000
_cell.angle_alpha   90.00
_cell.angle_beta   90.00
_cell.angle_gamma   90.00
#
_symmetry.space_group_name_H-M   'P 1'
#
loop_
_entity.id
_entity.type
_entity.pdbx_description
1 polymer ?
#
loop_
_entity_poly.entity_id
_entity_poly.type
_entity_poly.pdbx_seq_one_letter_code
_entity_poly.pdbx_strand_id
1 'polypeptide(L)'
;MNLQSYIKHLRKYGKRAFTIEEILEEFKVSRNYARVALYRLIQSGDLVSPAKAFYVIVPPEYQTYGCIPAEQLIPILMKHLNIDYYVAL
;
A
#
# COMPACT_ATOMS: atom_id res chain seq x y z
N MET A 1 -15.81 7.31 -6.00
CA MET A 1 -14.41 7.78 -5.83
C MET A 1 -13.52 7.03 -6.83
N ASN A 2 -12.42 7.58 -7.33
CA ASN A 2 -11.43 6.85 -8.14
C ASN A 2 -10.31 6.35 -7.20
N LEU A 3 -9.62 5.25 -7.55
CA LEU A 3 -8.55 4.63 -6.77
C LEU A 3 -7.40 5.62 -6.48
N GLN A 4 -7.02 6.48 -7.43
CA GLN A 4 -6.03 7.54 -7.20
C GLN A 4 -6.52 8.58 -6.18
N SER A 5 -7.80 8.98 -6.24
CA SER A 5 -8.39 9.90 -5.26
C SER A 5 -8.47 9.28 -3.87
N TYR A 6 -8.71 7.98 -3.79
CA TYR A 6 -8.71 7.22 -2.54
C TYR A 6 -7.32 7.12 -1.93
N ILE A 7 -6.27 6.87 -2.71
CA ILE A 7 -4.89 6.90 -2.22
C ILE A 7 -4.54 8.29 -1.66
N LYS A 8 -4.93 9.37 -2.36
CA LYS A 8 -4.77 10.74 -1.86
C LYS A 8 -5.53 10.98 -0.57
N HIS A 9 -6.75 10.45 -0.44
CA HIS A 9 -7.56 10.52 0.77
C HIS A 9 -6.89 9.77 1.93
N LEU A 10 -6.50 8.50 1.74
CA LEU A 10 -5.77 7.72 2.74
C LEU A 10 -4.53 8.45 3.26
N ARG A 11 -3.75 9.05 2.35
CA ARG A 11 -2.57 9.86 2.72
C ARG A 11 -2.94 11.06 3.60
N LYS A 12 -4.06 11.75 3.34
CA LYS A 12 -4.51 12.89 4.17
C LYS A 12 -4.79 12.48 5.62
N TYR A 13 -5.29 11.27 5.83
CA TYR A 13 -5.54 10.73 7.17
C TYR A 13 -4.33 10.02 7.79
N GLY A 14 -3.15 10.14 7.17
CA GLY A 14 -1.92 9.51 7.65
C GLY A 14 -1.87 7.99 7.43
N LYS A 15 -2.84 7.39 6.75
CA LYS A 15 -2.78 5.98 6.35
C LYS A 15 -1.76 5.83 5.21
N ARG A 16 -0.78 4.95 5.42
CA ARG A 16 0.31 4.66 4.47
C ARG A 16 0.18 3.31 3.78
N ALA A 17 -0.73 2.47 4.24
CA ALA A 17 -0.95 1.13 3.71
C ALA A 17 -2.42 0.74 3.82
N PHE A 18 -2.82 -0.24 3.02
CA PHE A 18 -4.18 -0.77 2.98
C PHE A 18 -4.20 -2.21 2.45
N THR A 19 -5.32 -2.90 2.67
CA THR A 19 -5.55 -4.27 2.15
C THR A 19 -6.45 -4.25 0.91
N ILE A 20 -6.42 -5.34 0.13
CA ILE A 20 -7.39 -5.48 -0.97
C ILE A 20 -8.83 -5.56 -0.43
N GLU A 21 -9.02 -6.12 0.78
CA GLU A 21 -10.32 -6.19 1.44
C GLU A 21 -10.89 -4.77 1.69
N GLU A 22 -10.08 -3.82 2.18
CA GLU A 22 -10.50 -2.41 2.34
C GLU A 22 -10.93 -1.78 0.99
N ILE A 23 -10.26 -2.13 -0.12
CA ILE A 23 -10.65 -1.67 -1.46
C ILE A 23 -11.99 -2.28 -1.90
N LEU A 24 -12.22 -3.56 -1.63
CA LEU A 24 -13.45 -4.24 -2.00
C LEU A 24 -14.65 -3.69 -1.23
N GLU A 25 -14.47 -3.38 0.05
CA GLU A 25 -15.50 -2.78 0.90
C GLU A 25 -15.86 -1.35 0.46
N GLU A 26 -14.85 -0.51 0.19
CA GLU A 26 -15.05 0.88 -0.19
C GLU A 26 -15.64 1.03 -1.60
N PHE A 27 -15.13 0.27 -2.58
CA PHE A 27 -15.48 0.47 -3.99
C PHE A 27 -16.55 -0.51 -4.50
N LYS A 28 -16.91 -1.54 -3.74
CA LYS A 28 -17.88 -2.59 -4.13
C LYS A 28 -17.60 -3.20 -5.51
N VAL A 29 -16.31 -3.34 -5.86
CA VAL A 29 -15.85 -3.91 -7.13
C VAL A 29 -15.53 -5.39 -6.99
N SER A 30 -15.40 -6.09 -8.13
CA SER A 30 -14.93 -7.48 -8.11
C SER A 30 -13.46 -7.56 -7.70
N ARG A 31 -13.08 -8.68 -7.06
CA ARG A 31 -11.69 -8.95 -6.67
C ARG A 31 -10.74 -8.95 -7.86
N ASN A 32 -11.17 -9.44 -9.01
CA ASN A 32 -10.35 -9.44 -10.24
C ASN A 32 -10.10 -8.01 -10.74
N TYR A 33 -11.14 -7.17 -10.77
CA TYR A 33 -11.00 -5.77 -11.15
C TYR A 33 -10.04 -5.02 -10.23
N ALA A 34 -10.21 -5.19 -8.90
CA ALA A 34 -9.31 -4.59 -7.91
C ALA A 34 -7.85 -5.02 -8.13
N ARG A 35 -7.60 -6.31 -8.36
CA ARG A 35 -6.23 -6.82 -8.63
C ARG A 35 -5.62 -6.18 -9.87
N VAL A 36 -6.37 -6.05 -10.97
CA VAL A 36 -5.85 -5.43 -12.20
C VAL A 36 -5.55 -3.94 -11.96
N ALA A 37 -6.44 -3.22 -11.28
CA ALA A 37 -6.24 -1.81 -10.96
C ALA A 37 -5.02 -1.59 -10.04
N LEU A 38 -4.87 -2.40 -8.99
CA LEU A 38 -3.74 -2.34 -8.07
C LEU A 38 -2.43 -2.74 -8.75
N TYR A 39 -2.46 -3.75 -9.63
CA TYR A 39 -1.29 -4.14 -10.41
C TYR A 39 -0.78 -3.00 -11.29
N ARG A 40 -1.67 -2.25 -11.94
CA ARG A 40 -1.30 -1.06 -12.72
C ARG A 40 -0.59 0.00 -11.87
N LEU A 41 -1.03 0.20 -10.63
CA LEU A 41 -0.42 1.16 -9.70
C LEU A 41 0.93 0.69 -9.15
N ILE A 42 1.13 -0.62 -9.05
CA ILE A 42 2.46 -1.19 -8.75
C ILE A 42 3.40 -0.94 -9.92
N GLN A 43 2.93 -1.15 -11.16
CA GLN A 43 3.74 -0.90 -12.36
C GLN A 43 4.09 0.59 -12.55
N SER A 44 3.23 1.51 -12.12
CA SER A 44 3.55 2.96 -12.12
C SER A 44 4.43 3.40 -10.95
N GLY A 45 4.72 2.52 -9.99
CA GLY A 45 5.51 2.85 -8.80
C GLY A 45 4.75 3.64 -7.73
N ASP A 46 3.43 3.76 -7.84
CA ASP A 46 2.59 4.43 -6.82
C ASP A 46 2.36 3.54 -5.58
N LEU A 47 2.48 2.22 -5.74
CA LEU A 47 2.28 1.22 -4.70
C LEU A 47 3.40 0.18 -4.71
N VAL A 48 3.67 -0.38 -3.53
CA VAL A 48 4.46 -1.60 -3.36
C VAL A 48 3.65 -2.64 -2.58
N SER A 49 3.85 -3.92 -2.84
CA SER A 49 3.17 -5.01 -2.12
C SER A 49 4.19 -5.87 -1.36
N PRO A 50 4.47 -5.57 -0.08
CA PRO A 50 5.45 -6.31 0.71
C PRO A 50 4.88 -7.63 1.27
N ALA A 51 3.57 -7.81 1.27
CA ALA A 51 2.88 -9.04 1.68
C ALA A 51 1.65 -9.30 0.82
N LYS A 52 1.17 -10.55 0.81
CA LYS A 52 0.00 -10.96 0.04
C LYS A 52 -1.22 -10.13 0.43
N ALA A 53 -1.91 -9.58 -0.57
CA ALA A 53 -3.12 -8.77 -0.38
C ALA A 53 -2.93 -7.47 0.42
N PHE A 54 -1.67 -7.05 0.63
CA PHE A 54 -1.32 -5.85 1.36
C PHE A 54 -0.49 -4.91 0.48
N TYR A 55 -0.81 -3.62 0.54
CA TYR A 55 -0.26 -2.60 -0.34
C TYR A 55 0.17 -1.39 0.49
N VAL A 56 1.36 -0.89 0.20
CA VAL A 56 1.95 0.30 0.83
C VAL A 56 2.06 1.39 -0.23
N ILE A 57 1.63 2.59 0.13
CA ILE A 57 1.63 3.76 -0.74
C ILE A 57 3.05 4.30 -0.83
N VAL A 58 3.54 4.49 -2.05
CA VAL A 58 4.85 5.08 -2.33
C VAL A 58 4.65 6.56 -2.66
N PRO A 59 5.11 7.49 -1.81
CA PRO A 59 5.08 8.92 -2.10
C PRO A 59 5.96 9.26 -3.32
N PRO A 60 5.63 10.34 -4.07
CA PRO A 60 6.41 10.80 -5.22
C PRO A 60 7.92 10.93 -4.97
N GLU A 61 8.30 11.41 -3.78
CA GLU A 61 9.68 11.55 -3.35
C GLU A 61 10.46 10.23 -3.26
N TYR A 62 9.77 9.09 -3.19
CA TYR A 62 10.36 7.75 -3.12
C TYR A 62 10.16 6.91 -4.40
N GLN A 63 9.47 7.43 -5.41
CA GLN A 63 9.16 6.67 -6.63
C GLN A 63 10.41 6.24 -7.40
N THR A 64 11.47 7.06 -7.41
CA THR A 64 12.76 6.72 -8.04
C THR A 64 13.46 5.53 -7.37
N TYR A 65 13.20 5.30 -6.08
CA TYR A 65 13.74 4.18 -5.32
C TYR A 65 12.83 2.94 -5.38
N GLY A 66 11.64 3.05 -5.98
CA GLY A 66 10.66 1.97 -6.13
C GLY A 66 9.95 1.55 -4.83
N CYS A 67 10.35 2.09 -3.68
CA CYS A 67 9.77 1.77 -2.37
C CYS A 67 10.09 2.87 -1.35
N ILE A 68 9.32 2.91 -0.26
CA ILE A 68 9.63 3.76 0.91
C ILE A 68 10.86 3.22 1.68
N PRO A 69 11.55 4.06 2.47
CA PRO A 69 12.70 3.63 3.27
C PRO A 69 12.37 2.44 4.18
N ALA A 70 13.34 1.55 4.37
CA ALA A 70 13.17 0.32 5.16
C ALA A 70 12.71 0.63 6.60
N GLU A 71 13.26 1.68 7.21
CA GLU A 71 12.86 2.18 8.54
C GLU A 71 11.36 2.52 8.65
N GLN A 72 10.69 2.80 7.53
CA GLN A 72 9.25 3.08 7.48
C GLN A 72 8.47 1.84 7.05
N LEU A 73 9.00 1.06 6.10
CA LEU A 73 8.33 -0.13 5.58
C LEU A 73 8.22 -1.24 6.62
N ILE A 74 9.30 -1.52 7.35
CA ILE A 74 9.36 -2.64 8.28
C ILE A 74 8.32 -2.49 9.41
N PRO A 75 8.18 -1.34 10.11
CA PRO A 75 7.13 -1.17 11.11
C PRO A 75 5.71 -1.37 10.55
N ILE A 76 5.45 -0.91 9.32
CA ILE A 76 4.16 -1.06 8.64
C ILE A 76 3.86 -2.53 8.36
N LEU A 77 4.84 -3.25 7.81
CA LEU A 77 4.71 -4.66 7.49
C LEU A 77 4.53 -5.51 8.76
N MET A 78 5.34 -5.27 9.78
CA MET A 78 5.30 -6.05 11.03
C MET A 78 4.00 -5.81 11.79
N LYS A 79 3.49 -4.57 11.79
CA LYS A 79 2.15 -4.25 12.31
C LYS A 79 1.05 -4.99 11.56
N HIS A 80 1.16 -5.10 10.23
CA HIS A 80 0.18 -5.84 9.43
C HIS A 80 0.22 -7.35 9.70
N LEU A 81 1.43 -7.91 9.85
CA LEU A 81 1.62 -9.33 10.16
C LEU A 81 1.33 -9.66 11.63
N ASN A 82 1.24 -8.65 12.50
CA ASN A 82 1.12 -8.78 13.95
C ASN A 82 2.25 -9.62 14.56
N ILE A 83 3.49 -9.32 14.15
CA ILE A 83 4.70 -10.01 14.59
C ILE A 83 5.58 -9.02 15.34
N ASP A 84 6.01 -9.41 16.55
CA ASP A 84 7.04 -8.70 17.29
C ASP A 84 8.36 -8.81 16.54
N TYR A 85 9.03 -7.67 16.36
CA TYR A 85 10.23 -7.59 15.55
C TYR A 85 11.30 -6.73 16.21
N TYR A 86 12.55 -7.01 15.86
CA TYR A 86 13.72 -6.26 16.27
C TYR A 86 14.57 -5.94 15.04
N VAL A 87 15.03 -4.69 14.92
CA VAL A 87 15.92 -4.24 13.85
C VAL A 87 17.20 -3.73 14.50
N ALA A 88 18.34 -4.28 14.09
CA ALA A 88 19.67 -3.77 14.43
C ALA A 88 20.47 -3.54 13.14
N LEU A 89 21.39 -2.57 13.19
CA LEU A 89 22.24 -2.14 12.08
C LEU A 89 23.68 -2.61 12.31
#